data_AF-A0A7C7CJL3-F1
#
_entry.id   AF-A0A7C7CJL3-F1
#
_cell.length_a   1.000
_cell.length_b   1.000
_cell.length_c   1.000
_cell.angle_alpha   90.00
_cell.angle_beta   90.00
_cell.angle_gamma   90.00
#
_symmetry.space_group_name_H-M   'P 1'
#
loop_
_entity.id
_entity.type
_entity.pdbx_description
1 polymer ?
#
loop_
_entity_poly.entity_id
_entity_poly.type
_entity_poly.pdbx_seq_one_letter_code
_entity_poly.pdbx_strand_id
1 'polypeptide(L)'
;MIQTERDCITFSQVIDSPARWALELGIKTYYSNQGDAMGYQALQLDREGHVATIRLDRPSIMNALNRQLTSEFHDALDEVGAEFPDIRVVIITGNGPEFCSGADLSQANRASSEGMPPLSQNGRKRRIQELAPHIREIPQATIAAVNGVAA
;
A
#
# COMPACT_ATOMS: atom_id res chain seq x y z
N MET A 1 -32.40 8.57 -33.56
CA MET A 1 -32.26 9.63 -32.53
C MET A 1 -31.58 8.95 -31.34
N ILE A 2 -30.24 8.96 -31.32
CA ILE A 2 -29.44 8.24 -30.32
C ILE A 2 -29.06 9.29 -29.27
N GLN A 3 -29.70 9.24 -28.11
CA GLN A 3 -29.34 10.05 -26.96
C GLN A 3 -28.13 9.39 -26.29
N THR A 4 -26.97 10.01 -26.42
CA THR A 4 -25.75 9.65 -25.70
C THR A 4 -25.65 10.51 -24.45
N GLU A 5 -26.14 10.00 -23.33
CA GLU A 5 -25.71 10.45 -22.00
C GLU A 5 -24.86 9.32 -21.43
N ARG A 6 -23.53 9.50 -21.48
CA ARG A 6 -22.61 8.64 -20.76
C ARG A 6 -22.58 9.18 -19.33
N ASP A 7 -23.13 8.43 -18.40
CA ASP A 7 -23.00 8.70 -16.98
C ASP A 7 -21.51 8.73 -16.60
N CYS A 8 -21.00 9.93 -16.33
CA CYS A 8 -19.65 10.12 -15.81
C CYS A 8 -19.64 9.69 -14.34
N ILE A 9 -18.94 8.59 -14.05
CA ILE A 9 -18.78 8.07 -12.69
C ILE A 9 -17.67 8.86 -12.00
N THR A 10 -17.95 9.37 -10.81
CA THR A 10 -16.97 10.12 -10.02
C THR A 10 -16.15 9.16 -9.16
N PHE A 11 -14.87 9.49 -8.94
CA PHE A 11 -13.92 8.67 -8.17
C PHE A 11 -14.43 8.32 -6.77
N SER A 12 -15.28 9.17 -6.16
CA SER A 12 -15.90 8.90 -4.87
C SER A 12 -16.86 7.69 -4.91
N GLN A 13 -17.58 7.50 -6.01
CA GLN A 13 -18.55 6.40 -6.16
C GLN A 13 -17.90 5.01 -6.29
N VAL A 14 -16.62 4.98 -6.69
CA VAL A 14 -15.81 3.75 -6.78
C VAL A 14 -15.36 3.28 -5.39
N ILE A 15 -15.07 4.24 -4.50
CA ILE A 15 -14.56 3.97 -3.14
C ILE A 15 -15.69 3.46 -2.22
N ASP A 16 -16.89 4.01 -2.33
CA ASP A 16 -17.99 3.72 -1.41
C ASP A 16 -18.62 2.33 -1.60
N SER A 17 -18.40 1.65 -2.74
CA SER A 17 -18.99 0.33 -3.02
C SER A 17 -18.18 -0.49 -4.04
N PRO A 18 -16.92 -0.87 -3.73
CA PRO A 18 -16.01 -1.53 -4.66
C PRO A 18 -16.54 -2.88 -5.17
N ALA A 19 -17.27 -3.63 -4.35
CA ALA A 19 -17.84 -4.92 -4.72
C ALA A 19 -19.00 -4.81 -5.75
N ARG A 20 -19.74 -3.70 -5.75
CA ARG A 20 -20.89 -3.49 -6.65
C ARG A 20 -20.42 -3.22 -8.08
N TRP A 21 -19.41 -2.39 -8.24
CA TRP A 21 -18.79 -2.07 -9.53
C TRP A 21 -17.92 -3.20 -10.07
N ALA A 22 -17.28 -3.97 -9.17
CA ALA A 22 -16.54 -5.17 -9.56
C ALA A 22 -17.41 -6.13 -10.40
N LEU A 23 -18.66 -6.36 -9.97
CA LEU A 23 -19.65 -7.15 -10.71
C LEU A 23 -20.08 -6.52 -12.05
N GLU A 24 -20.34 -5.21 -12.07
CA GLU A 24 -20.82 -4.47 -13.27
C GLU A 24 -19.76 -4.35 -14.37
N LEU A 25 -18.48 -4.21 -14.00
CA LEU A 25 -17.35 -4.13 -14.92
C LEU A 25 -16.76 -5.51 -15.27
N GLY A 26 -17.32 -6.59 -14.71
CA GLY A 26 -16.77 -7.94 -14.84
C GLY A 26 -15.39 -8.11 -14.18
N ILE A 27 -15.01 -7.18 -13.29
CA ILE A 27 -13.81 -7.24 -12.47
C ILE A 27 -14.09 -8.20 -11.33
N LYS A 28 -13.50 -9.38 -11.34
CA LYS A 28 -13.63 -10.29 -10.21
C LYS A 28 -12.82 -9.73 -9.03
N THR A 29 -13.48 -9.50 -7.91
CA THR A 29 -12.82 -9.24 -6.62
C THR A 29 -12.41 -10.59 -6.06
N TYR A 30 -11.14 -10.95 -6.23
CA TYR A 30 -10.58 -12.15 -5.63
C TYR A 30 -9.84 -11.80 -4.36
N TYR A 31 -10.26 -12.42 -3.26
CA TYR A 31 -9.46 -12.51 -2.06
C TYR A 31 -8.74 -13.86 -2.14
N SER A 32 -7.49 -13.87 -2.59
CA SER A 32 -6.68 -15.06 -2.46
C SER A 32 -6.16 -15.13 -1.03
N ASN A 33 -6.78 -16.01 -0.24
CA ASN A 33 -6.07 -16.63 0.87
C ASN A 33 -5.21 -17.69 0.20
N GLN A 34 -3.91 -17.47 -0.01
CA GLN A 34 -2.81 -18.44 0.17
C GLN A 34 -1.48 -17.68 0.15
N GLY A 35 -0.80 -17.70 1.30
CA GLY A 35 0.52 -17.12 1.46
C GLY A 35 1.61 -17.98 0.83
N ASP A 36 2.64 -17.31 0.33
CA ASP A 36 4.04 -17.72 0.13
C ASP A 36 4.74 -16.47 -0.45
N ALA A 37 5.84 -15.89 0.04
CA ALA A 37 6.82 -16.19 1.06
C ALA A 37 7.06 -14.89 1.89
N MET A 38 7.62 -15.01 3.11
CA MET A 38 7.70 -13.97 4.16
C MET A 38 6.36 -13.58 4.80
N GLY A 39 6.17 -14.02 6.05
CA GLY A 39 5.02 -13.63 6.88
C GLY A 39 5.15 -12.17 7.34
N TYR A 40 4.77 -11.23 6.48
CA TYR A 40 4.59 -9.83 6.87
C TYR A 40 3.56 -9.71 7.99
N GLN A 41 3.81 -8.82 8.95
CA GLN A 41 2.89 -8.62 10.08
C GLN A 41 2.19 -7.27 10.02
N ALA A 42 2.75 -6.30 9.32
CA ALA A 42 2.25 -4.93 9.22
C ALA A 42 1.79 -4.57 7.80
N LEU A 43 1.92 -5.50 6.84
CA LEU A 43 1.35 -5.39 5.50
C LEU A 43 0.89 -6.76 4.98
N GLN A 44 0.12 -6.76 3.90
CA GLN A 44 -0.27 -7.94 3.14
C GLN A 44 0.19 -7.79 1.70
N LEU A 45 0.69 -8.87 1.11
CA LEU A 45 1.07 -8.94 -0.29
C LEU A 45 0.24 -10.05 -0.96
N ASP A 46 -0.54 -9.68 -1.96
CA ASP A 46 -1.38 -10.59 -2.74
C ASP A 46 -0.99 -10.52 -4.22
N ARG A 47 -1.04 -11.66 -4.91
CA ARG A 47 -0.64 -11.80 -6.31
C ARG A 47 -1.78 -12.39 -7.12
N GLU A 48 -2.17 -11.70 -8.17
CA GLU A 48 -3.18 -12.18 -9.10
C GLU A 48 -2.74 -11.94 -10.56
N GLY A 49 -2.41 -13.02 -11.25
CA GLY A 49 -1.92 -12.95 -12.63
C GLY A 49 -0.65 -12.11 -12.73
N HIS A 50 -0.76 -10.96 -13.39
CA HIS A 50 0.37 -10.02 -13.60
C HIS A 50 0.35 -8.81 -12.65
N VAL A 51 -0.49 -8.86 -11.62
CA VAL A 51 -0.71 -7.77 -10.67
C VAL A 51 -0.33 -8.23 -9.27
N ALA A 52 0.52 -7.45 -8.59
CA ALA A 52 0.76 -7.59 -7.16
C ALA A 52 0.06 -6.45 -6.40
N THR A 53 -0.57 -6.74 -5.28
CA THR A 53 -1.22 -5.75 -4.41
C THR A 53 -0.56 -5.75 -3.04
N ILE A 54 0.08 -4.64 -2.70
CA ILE A 54 0.62 -4.35 -1.37
C ILE A 54 -0.45 -3.57 -0.59
N ARG A 55 -0.91 -4.13 0.53
CA ARG A 55 -1.86 -3.47 1.46
C ARG A 55 -1.16 -3.16 2.77
N LEU A 56 -1.04 -1.89 3.14
CA LEU A 56 -0.54 -1.49 4.45
C LEU A 56 -1.56 -1.93 5.52
N ASP A 57 -1.14 -2.65 6.55
CA ASP A 57 -2.05 -3.34 7.48
C ASP A 57 -1.81 -2.94 8.94
N ARG A 58 -1.99 -1.64 9.21
CA ARG A 58 -2.09 -1.09 10.57
C ARG A 58 -3.34 -0.20 10.70
N PRO A 59 -4.54 -0.71 10.41
CA PRO A 59 -5.75 0.10 10.26
C PRO A 59 -6.14 0.85 11.55
N SER A 60 -5.83 0.27 12.71
CA SER A 60 -6.13 0.87 14.03
C SER A 60 -5.44 2.22 14.29
N ILE A 61 -4.42 2.54 13.51
CA ILE A 61 -3.71 3.82 13.54
C ILE A 61 -3.50 4.39 12.14
N MET A 62 -4.49 4.20 11.26
CA MET A 62 -4.54 4.80 9.93
C MET A 62 -3.29 4.46 9.07
N ASN A 63 -2.78 3.24 9.22
CA ASN A 63 -1.63 2.72 8.47
C ASN A 63 -0.35 3.56 8.61
N ALA A 64 -0.16 4.25 9.75
CA ALA A 64 1.04 5.04 10.00
C ALA A 64 2.33 4.20 9.85
N LEU A 65 3.37 4.79 9.25
CA LEU A 65 4.66 4.16 8.96
C LEU A 65 5.51 4.09 10.24
N ASN A 66 5.61 2.89 10.82
CA ASN A 66 6.62 2.58 11.83
C ASN A 66 7.82 1.86 11.20
N ARG A 67 8.80 1.48 12.05
CA ARG A 67 10.00 0.75 11.62
C ARG A 67 9.66 -0.57 10.93
N GLN A 68 8.70 -1.32 11.47
CA GLN A 68 8.33 -2.63 10.94
C GLN A 68 7.67 -2.52 9.58
N LEU A 69 6.58 -1.76 9.47
CA LEU A 69 5.89 -1.52 8.21
C LEU A 69 6.83 -0.93 7.16
N THR A 70 7.69 0.01 7.53
CA THR A 70 8.68 0.57 6.58
C THR A 70 9.64 -0.51 6.09
N SER A 71 10.13 -1.39 6.97
CA SER A 71 11.04 -2.48 6.57
C SER A 71 10.33 -3.47 5.67
N GLU A 72 9.18 -3.98 6.09
CA GLU A 72 8.38 -4.94 5.33
C GLU A 72 7.99 -4.37 3.97
N PHE A 73 7.72 -3.05 3.89
CA PHE A 73 7.38 -2.41 2.62
C PHE A 73 8.58 -2.32 1.67
N HIS A 74 9.80 -2.08 2.18
CA HIS A 74 11.00 -2.25 1.34
C HIS A 74 11.13 -3.70 0.87
N ASP A 75 11.01 -4.67 1.78
CA ASP A 75 11.15 -6.09 1.44
C ASP A 75 10.11 -6.51 0.38
N ALA A 76 8.86 -6.03 0.48
CA ALA A 76 7.81 -6.29 -0.49
C ALA A 76 8.08 -5.64 -1.86
N LEU A 77 8.68 -4.43 -1.87
CA LEU A 77 9.08 -3.77 -3.12
C LEU A 77 10.24 -4.50 -3.80
N ASP A 78 11.22 -4.99 -3.03
CA ASP A 78 12.31 -5.82 -3.54
C ASP A 78 11.77 -7.14 -4.13
N GLU A 79 10.85 -7.79 -3.42
CA GLU A 79 10.23 -9.05 -3.84
C GLU A 79 9.46 -8.89 -5.15
N VAL A 80 8.54 -7.92 -5.24
CA VAL A 80 7.81 -7.68 -6.49
C VAL A 80 8.77 -7.21 -7.60
N GLY A 81 9.76 -6.38 -7.29
CA GLY A 81 10.73 -5.88 -8.27
C GLY A 81 11.49 -6.99 -8.98
N ALA A 82 11.83 -8.07 -8.27
CA ALA A 82 12.50 -9.24 -8.82
C ALA A 82 11.60 -10.12 -9.72
N GLU A 83 10.28 -9.97 -9.66
CA GLU A 83 9.30 -10.78 -10.40
C GLU A 83 8.97 -10.22 -11.80
N PHE A 84 9.65 -9.18 -12.26
CA PHE A 84 9.45 -8.69 -13.63
C PHE A 84 10.06 -9.65 -14.67
N PRO A 85 9.37 -9.97 -15.79
CA PRO A 85 8.12 -9.37 -16.28
C PRO A 85 6.83 -10.13 -15.92
N ASP A 86 6.90 -11.11 -15.01
CA ASP A 86 5.72 -11.89 -14.60
C ASP A 86 4.73 -11.01 -13.82
N ILE A 87 5.20 -10.23 -12.84
CA ILE A 87 4.44 -9.10 -12.28
C ILE A 87 4.81 -7.84 -13.05
N ARG A 88 3.79 -7.15 -13.58
CA ARG A 88 3.93 -5.94 -14.42
C ARG A 88 3.32 -4.70 -13.79
N VAL A 89 2.38 -4.89 -12.88
CA VAL A 89 1.67 -3.81 -12.18
C VAL A 89 1.72 -4.07 -10.69
N VAL A 90 2.03 -3.04 -9.91
CA VAL A 90 1.96 -3.06 -8.45
C VAL A 90 0.90 -2.07 -7.99
N ILE A 91 -0.07 -2.53 -7.22
CA ILE A 91 -1.09 -1.70 -6.57
C ILE A 91 -0.67 -1.52 -5.11
N ILE A 92 -0.65 -0.28 -4.63
CA ILE A 92 -0.39 0.04 -3.22
C ILE A 92 -1.66 0.67 -2.64
N THR A 93 -2.16 0.15 -1.53
CA THR A 93 -3.35 0.66 -0.83
C THR A 93 -3.26 0.45 0.68
N GLY A 94 -4.18 1.04 1.46
CA GLY A 94 -4.29 0.80 2.90
C GLY A 94 -5.40 -0.20 3.22
N ASN A 95 -5.19 -1.05 4.21
CA ASN A 95 -6.27 -1.85 4.78
C ASN A 95 -7.14 -0.95 5.69
N GLY A 96 -8.44 -1.23 5.73
CA GLY A 96 -9.41 -0.40 6.45
C GLY A 96 -9.80 0.87 5.68
N PRO A 97 -10.32 1.91 6.39
CA PRO A 97 -10.87 3.10 5.74
C PRO A 97 -9.82 4.11 5.28
N GLU A 98 -8.57 4.00 5.73
CA GLU A 98 -7.53 4.99 5.47
C GLU A 98 -6.40 4.42 4.63
N PHE A 99 -5.74 5.26 3.83
CA PHE A 99 -4.58 4.86 3.04
C PHE A 99 -3.32 4.79 3.91
N CYS A 100 -2.81 5.93 4.36
CA CYS A 100 -1.64 6.05 5.23
C CYS A 100 -1.53 7.48 5.81
N SER A 101 -1.49 7.60 7.13
CA SER A 101 -1.35 8.90 7.82
C SER A 101 0.09 9.43 7.92
N GLY A 102 1.04 8.83 7.20
CA GLY A 102 2.46 9.21 7.24
C GLY A 102 3.22 8.60 8.41
N ALA A 103 4.26 9.28 8.90
CA ALA A 103 5.17 8.73 9.91
C ALA A 103 4.50 8.54 11.29
N ASP A 104 4.71 7.38 11.91
CA ASP A 104 4.22 7.08 13.26
C ASP A 104 5.06 7.82 14.33
N LEU A 105 4.60 9.03 14.68
CA LEU A 105 5.27 9.90 15.66
C LEU A 105 5.23 9.35 17.10
N SER A 106 4.33 8.40 17.39
CA SER A 106 4.28 7.77 18.71
C SER A 106 5.58 7.00 19.03
N GLN A 107 6.23 6.45 18.00
CA GLN A 107 7.50 5.76 18.15
C GLN A 107 8.69 6.72 18.30
N ALA A 108 8.60 7.93 17.73
CA ALA A 108 9.62 8.95 17.94
C ALA A 108 9.66 9.38 19.42
N ASN A 109 8.49 9.52 20.05
CA ASN A 109 8.38 9.84 21.47
C ASN A 109 8.91 8.71 22.36
N ARG A 110 8.58 7.44 22.06
CA ARG A 110 9.11 6.29 22.82
C ARG A 110 10.62 6.16 22.71
N ALA A 111 11.19 6.32 21.52
CA ALA A 111 12.64 6.27 21.33
C ALA A 111 13.36 7.36 22.13
N SER A 112 12.80 8.57 22.20
CA SER A 112 13.31 9.64 23.06
C SER A 112 13.20 9.31 24.55
N SER A 113 12.09 8.70 24.99
CA SER A 113 11.91 8.25 26.38
C SER A 113 12.83 7.08 26.76
N GLU A 114 13.17 6.21 25.82
CA GLU A 114 14.09 5.06 26.00
C GLU A 114 15.57 5.44 25.84
N GLY A 115 15.88 6.73 25.64
CA GLY A 115 17.26 7.22 25.54
C GLY A 115 17.97 6.84 24.24
N MET A 116 17.24 6.51 23.17
CA MET A 116 17.86 6.23 21.86
C MET A 116 18.59 7.47 21.32
N PRO A 117 19.80 7.30 20.74
CA PRO A 117 20.57 8.42 20.23
C PRO A 117 19.89 9.05 18.99
N PRO A 118 20.07 10.36 18.75
CA PRO A 118 19.49 11.08 17.59
C PRO A 118 19.79 10.44 16.23
N LEU A 119 20.94 9.77 16.09
CA LEU A 119 21.30 9.03 14.88
C LEU A 119 20.29 7.92 14.53
N SER A 120 19.70 7.26 15.53
CA SER A 120 18.68 6.23 15.32
C SER A 120 17.37 6.83 14.79
N GLN A 121 16.95 7.99 15.31
CA GLN A 121 15.78 8.73 14.84
C GLN A 121 15.97 9.19 13.38
N ASN A 122 17.15 9.70 13.04
CA ASN A 122 17.48 10.11 11.67
C ASN A 122 17.48 8.92 10.70
N GLY A 123 18.00 7.76 11.12
CA GLY A 123 17.96 6.54 10.32
C GLY A 123 16.52 6.09 10.00
N ARG A 124 15.59 6.24 10.94
CA ARG A 124 14.17 5.91 10.73
C ARG A 124 13.48 6.84 9.74
N LYS A 125 13.68 8.16 9.90
CA LYS A 125 13.16 9.16 8.94
C LYS A 125 13.72 8.91 7.54
N ARG A 126 15.01 8.62 7.45
CA ARG A 126 15.68 8.32 6.18
C ARG A 126 15.07 7.09 5.50
N ARG A 127 14.84 6.00 6.22
CA ARG A 127 14.21 4.78 5.66
C ARG A 127 12.81 5.06 5.12
N ILE A 128 11.99 5.86 5.80
CA ILE A 128 10.67 6.27 5.27
C ILE A 128 10.84 7.10 3.99
N GLN A 129 11.80 8.03 3.96
CA GLN A 129 12.09 8.85 2.78
C GLN A 129 12.62 8.03 1.60
N GLU A 130 13.25 6.87 1.87
CA GLU A 130 13.77 5.95 0.86
C GLU A 130 12.68 5.08 0.21
N LEU A 131 11.47 5.00 0.76
CA LEU A 131 10.35 4.27 0.10
C LEU A 131 9.99 4.89 -1.25
N ALA A 132 9.91 6.22 -1.32
CA ALA A 132 9.53 6.91 -2.55
C ALA A 132 10.51 6.69 -3.72
N PRO A 133 11.85 6.80 -3.55
CA PRO A 133 12.78 6.40 -4.60
C PRO A 133 12.72 4.89 -4.87
N HIS A 134 12.58 4.04 -3.85
CA HIS A 134 12.49 2.59 -4.06
C HIS A 134 11.31 2.19 -4.96
N ILE A 135 10.12 2.79 -4.74
CA ILE A 135 8.94 2.61 -5.61
C ILE A 135 9.23 3.03 -7.07
N ARG A 136 10.10 4.01 -7.30
CA ARG A 136 10.46 4.47 -8.65
C ARG A 136 11.51 3.59 -9.32
N GLU A 137 12.23 2.79 -8.55
CA GLU A 137 13.33 1.94 -9.03
C GLU A 137 12.84 0.57 -9.50
N ILE A 138 11.71 0.09 -8.99
CA ILE A 138 11.13 -1.16 -9.47
C ILE A 138 10.66 -1.02 -10.94
N PRO A 139 10.82 -2.06 -11.78
CA PRO A 139 10.47 -2.00 -13.20
C PRO A 139 8.96 -1.97 -13.48
N GLN A 140 8.11 -2.31 -12.50
CA GLN A 140 6.67 -2.37 -12.65
C GLN A 140 5.99 -1.00 -12.69
N ALA A 141 4.89 -0.91 -13.43
CA ALA A 141 3.98 0.22 -13.30
C ALA A 141 3.34 0.21 -11.91
N THR A 142 3.53 1.27 -11.13
CA THR A 142 2.97 1.37 -9.77
C THR A 142 1.75 2.27 -9.72
N ILE A 143 0.69 1.81 -9.08
CA ILE A 143 -0.59 2.52 -8.89
C ILE A 143 -0.85 2.67 -7.38
N ALA A 144 -1.08 3.90 -6.92
CA ALA A 144 -1.60 4.14 -5.58
C ALA A 144 -3.14 4.16 -5.63
N ALA A 145 -3.78 3.21 -4.97
CA ALA A 145 -5.22 3.20 -4.75
C ALA A 145 -5.54 3.81 -3.38
N VAL A 146 -5.70 5.13 -3.37
CA VAL A 146 -5.90 5.94 -2.15
C VAL A 146 -7.37 5.83 -1.69
N ASN A 147 -7.59 5.03 -0.64
CA ASN A 147 -8.91 4.73 -0.06
C ASN A 147 -9.35 5.71 1.05
N GLY A 148 -8.47 6.61 1.50
CA GLY A 148 -8.73 7.59 2.55
C GLY A 148 -7.54 8.53 2.77
N VAL A 149 -7.30 8.94 4.01
CA VAL A 149 -6.22 9.85 4.43
C VAL A 149 -4.86 9.41 3.87
N ALA A 150 -4.18 10.36 3.24
CA ALA A 150 -2.80 10.26 2.73
C ALA A 150 -2.03 11.52 3.17
N ALA A 151 -1.03 11.36 4.03
CA ALA A 151 -0.29 12.47 4.66
C ALA A 151 1.22 12.23 4.78
#